data_AF-A0A6P2DI49-F1
#
_entry.id   AF-A0A6P2DI49-F1
#
_cell.length_a   1.000
_cell.length_b   1.000
_cell.length_c   1.000
_cell.angle_alpha   90.00
_cell.angle_beta   90.00
_cell.angle_gamma   90.00
#
_symmetry.space_group_name_H-M   'P 1'
#
loop_
_entity.id
_entity.type
_entity.pdbx_description
1 polymer ?
#
loop_
_entity_poly.entity_id
_entity_poly.type
_entity_poly.pdbx_seq_one_letter_code
_entity_poly.pdbx_strand_id
1 'polypeptide(L)'
;MTVEPTPLQEGEEQRQPPPPSPLPEGKGEQARDNSTTGNALIERETSAAPFPSGRGDGGGGSSRRIAIIAAGVAFVAFAVWYFAIRTPEPRDDFGRFQGEWKLTVADREKQMPITVRVSGDKWTWLVGGTDQKRYAMTLRPDTNPKEIDLTQLTADDAPLQERRGESTGAVVLRGIYTIEGDKAKLVTAPSPLPRPTTFDADDGPPVWVLELQGR
;
A
#
# COMPACT_ATOMS: atom_id res chain seq x y z
N MET A 1 24.91 49.92 49.51
CA MET A 1 24.89 49.01 48.35
C MET A 1 23.64 49.35 47.56
N THR A 2 23.82 50.09 46.47
CA THR A 2 22.74 50.62 45.63
C THR A 2 22.48 49.60 44.53
N VAL A 3 21.23 49.14 44.40
CA VAL A 3 20.83 48.16 43.39
C VAL A 3 20.29 48.92 42.19
N GLU A 4 21.00 48.87 41.07
CA GLU A 4 20.53 49.37 39.78
C GLU A 4 19.40 48.47 39.23
N PRO A 5 18.29 49.04 38.73
CA PRO A 5 17.30 48.28 37.97
C PRO A 5 17.70 48.14 36.50
N THR A 6 17.79 46.89 36.04
CA THR A 6 17.95 46.49 34.63
C THR A 6 16.77 46.98 33.77
N PRO A 7 16.99 47.61 32.59
CA PRO A 7 15.90 47.96 31.69
C PRO A 7 15.42 46.75 30.88
N LEU A 8 14.10 46.66 30.76
CA LEU A 8 13.35 45.69 29.97
C LEU A 8 13.59 45.89 28.46
N GLN A 9 13.83 44.80 27.75
CA GLN A 9 13.83 44.73 26.29
C GLN A 9 12.39 44.80 25.75
N GLU A 10 12.08 45.82 24.96
CA GLU A 10 10.94 45.85 24.05
C GLU A 10 11.45 45.74 22.60
N GLY A 11 10.77 44.94 21.77
CA GLY A 11 10.90 45.03 20.31
C GLY A 11 10.86 43.73 19.53
N GLU A 12 9.87 42.86 19.74
CA GLU A 12 9.54 41.84 18.72
C GLU A 12 8.64 42.49 17.66
N GLU A 13 9.31 43.02 16.62
CA GLU A 13 8.70 43.46 15.37
C GLU A 13 8.04 42.25 14.69
N GLN A 14 6.72 42.16 14.84
CA GLN A 14 5.87 41.11 14.28
C GLN A 14 5.86 41.24 12.74
N ARG A 15 6.85 40.66 12.09
CA ARG A 15 6.94 40.60 10.62
C ARG A 15 5.88 39.68 10.07
N GLN A 16 4.79 40.29 9.61
CA GLN A 16 3.73 39.61 8.87
C GLN A 16 4.33 39.00 7.59
N PRO A 17 4.20 37.67 7.37
CA PRO A 17 4.74 37.04 6.17
C PRO A 17 4.00 37.57 4.92
N PRO A 18 4.72 37.77 3.80
CA PRO A 18 4.10 38.24 2.56
C PRO A 18 3.06 37.23 2.07
N PRO A 19 1.94 37.68 1.47
CA PRO A 19 0.88 36.81 1.01
C PRO A 19 1.38 35.84 -0.08
N PRO A 20 0.85 34.60 -0.13
CA PRO A 20 1.25 33.62 -1.13
C PRO A 20 0.88 34.08 -2.55
N SER A 21 1.72 33.70 -3.52
CA SER A 21 1.50 34.01 -4.93
C SER A 21 0.25 33.30 -5.48
N PRO A 22 -0.52 33.94 -6.38
CA PRO A 22 -1.69 33.31 -6.99
C PRO A 22 -1.30 32.12 -7.87
N LEU A 23 -2.13 31.06 -7.84
CA LEU A 23 -1.94 29.86 -8.65
C LEU A 23 -2.07 30.17 -10.17
N PRO A 24 -1.31 29.49 -11.03
CA PRO A 24 -1.41 29.64 -12.47
C PRO A 24 -2.76 29.14 -13.00
N GLU A 25 -3.40 29.95 -13.85
CA GLU A 25 -4.65 29.63 -14.53
C GLU A 25 -4.49 28.38 -15.42
N GLY A 26 -5.44 27.46 -15.28
CA GLY A 26 -5.52 26.22 -16.04
C GLY A 26 -5.74 26.46 -17.53
N LYS A 27 -4.96 25.75 -18.34
CA LYS A 27 -5.18 25.52 -19.78
C LYS A 27 -4.86 24.07 -20.07
N GLY A 28 -5.75 23.34 -20.74
CA GLY A 28 -5.35 22.08 -21.38
C GLY A 28 -6.43 21.02 -21.53
N GLU A 29 -7.52 21.39 -22.17
CA GLU A 29 -8.47 20.49 -22.82
C GLU A 29 -7.80 19.76 -23.99
N GLN A 30 -7.80 18.41 -24.03
CA GLN A 30 -7.91 17.70 -25.32
C GLN A 30 -8.29 16.21 -25.18
N ALA A 31 -9.45 15.90 -25.73
CA ALA A 31 -9.94 14.56 -26.05
C ALA A 31 -9.13 13.92 -27.19
N ARG A 32 -9.02 12.59 -27.16
CA ARG A 32 -8.90 11.76 -28.36
C ARG A 32 -9.60 10.40 -28.17
N ASP A 33 -10.69 10.24 -28.92
CA ASP A 33 -11.32 8.97 -29.30
C ASP A 33 -10.69 8.43 -30.59
N ASN A 34 -10.31 7.15 -30.62
CA ASN A 34 -10.10 6.37 -31.87
C ASN A 34 -10.18 4.86 -31.55
N SER A 35 -11.30 4.18 -31.77
CA SER A 35 -11.60 3.26 -32.89
C SER A 35 -10.63 2.09 -33.12
N THR A 36 -11.17 0.85 -33.18
CA THR A 36 -11.26 0.00 -34.41
C THR A 36 -11.24 -1.51 -34.12
N THR A 37 -12.42 -2.12 -34.29
CA THR A 37 -12.79 -3.43 -34.82
C THR A 37 -11.71 -4.32 -35.47
N GLY A 38 -11.74 -5.63 -35.17
CA GLY A 38 -11.10 -6.67 -35.99
C GLY A 38 -11.61 -8.09 -35.68
N ASN A 39 -12.52 -8.58 -36.52
CA ASN A 39 -13.04 -9.96 -36.55
C ASN A 39 -11.97 -10.98 -36.99
N ALA A 40 -12.05 -12.23 -36.53
CA ALA A 40 -11.67 -13.39 -37.33
C ALA A 40 -12.43 -14.66 -36.88
N LEU A 41 -13.53 -14.90 -37.59
CA LEU A 41 -14.25 -16.16 -37.70
C LEU A 41 -13.42 -17.11 -38.58
N ILE A 42 -13.22 -18.37 -38.18
CA ILE A 42 -12.77 -19.43 -39.10
C ILE A 42 -13.74 -20.61 -38.98
N GLU A 43 -14.64 -20.69 -39.95
CA GLU A 43 -15.28 -21.93 -40.41
C GLU A 43 -14.29 -22.71 -41.29
N ARG A 44 -14.32 -24.05 -41.20
CA ARG A 44 -13.93 -24.92 -42.33
C ARG A 44 -14.57 -26.31 -42.25
N GLU A 45 -15.71 -26.41 -42.93
CA GLU A 45 -16.14 -27.39 -43.93
C GLU A 45 -15.75 -28.90 -43.84
N THR A 46 -16.83 -29.71 -43.78
CA THR A 46 -17.18 -30.90 -44.60
C THR A 46 -16.11 -31.91 -45.03
N SER A 47 -16.35 -33.21 -44.77
CA SER A 47 -16.57 -34.20 -45.85
C SER A 47 -17.03 -35.55 -45.30
N ALA A 48 -17.85 -36.24 -46.09
CA ALA A 48 -18.62 -37.43 -45.73
C ALA A 48 -18.04 -38.75 -46.29
N ALA A 49 -18.47 -39.84 -45.62
CA ALA A 49 -18.62 -41.24 -46.06
C ALA A 49 -17.36 -42.15 -46.13
N PRO A 50 -17.51 -43.50 -46.18
CA PRO A 50 -18.62 -44.40 -45.83
C PRO A 50 -18.23 -45.51 -44.81
N PHE A 51 -19.22 -46.24 -44.31
CA PHE A 51 -19.06 -47.41 -43.42
C PHE A 51 -18.27 -48.56 -44.07
N PRO A 52 -17.57 -49.37 -43.25
CA PRO A 52 -17.75 -50.80 -43.36
C PRO A 52 -18.20 -51.43 -42.04
N SER A 53 -19.19 -52.31 -42.19
CA SER A 53 -19.68 -53.26 -41.21
C SER A 53 -18.52 -54.09 -40.62
N GLY A 54 -18.20 -53.84 -39.36
CA GLY A 54 -17.24 -54.61 -38.58
C GLY A 54 -17.93 -55.16 -37.33
N ARG A 55 -18.49 -56.36 -37.46
CA ARG A 55 -19.00 -57.16 -36.34
C ARG A 55 -17.81 -57.65 -35.51
N GLY A 56 -17.50 -56.93 -34.45
CA GLY A 56 -16.48 -57.29 -33.45
C GLY A 56 -17.13 -57.43 -32.08
N ASP A 57 -17.46 -58.67 -31.74
CA ASP A 57 -17.80 -59.09 -30.38
C ASP A 57 -16.49 -59.17 -29.58
N GLY A 58 -16.37 -58.45 -28.47
CA GLY A 58 -15.23 -58.63 -27.57
C GLY A 58 -14.77 -57.41 -26.77
N GLY A 59 -14.79 -57.56 -25.44
CA GLY A 59 -13.70 -57.06 -24.60
C GLY A 59 -13.99 -55.81 -23.78
N GLY A 60 -14.43 -56.00 -22.54
CA GLY A 60 -14.48 -54.95 -21.53
C GLY A 60 -13.12 -54.30 -21.27
N GLY A 61 -13.14 -53.02 -20.89
CA GLY A 61 -11.97 -52.33 -20.36
C GLY A 61 -11.72 -50.92 -20.88
N SER A 62 -12.74 -50.05 -20.95
CA SER A 62 -12.51 -48.64 -21.35
C SER A 62 -13.20 -47.59 -20.47
N SER A 63 -13.60 -47.93 -19.24
CA SER A 63 -14.10 -46.92 -18.29
C SER A 63 -12.97 -46.09 -17.65
N ARG A 64 -11.72 -46.57 -17.68
CA ARG A 64 -10.58 -45.87 -17.06
C ARG A 64 -10.10 -44.66 -17.87
N ARG A 65 -10.10 -44.70 -19.20
CA ARG A 65 -9.50 -43.61 -20.02
C ARG A 65 -10.42 -42.38 -20.14
N ILE A 66 -11.74 -42.58 -20.21
CA ILE A 66 -12.72 -41.49 -20.28
C ILE A 66 -12.85 -40.79 -18.91
N ALA A 67 -12.79 -41.55 -17.80
CA ALA A 67 -12.80 -40.98 -16.46
C ALA A 67 -11.57 -40.09 -16.17
N ILE A 68 -10.40 -40.41 -16.71
CA ILE A 68 -9.17 -39.61 -16.52
C ILE A 68 -9.26 -38.26 -17.24
N ILE A 69 -9.84 -38.22 -18.45
CA ILE A 69 -9.99 -36.96 -19.21
C ILE A 69 -11.03 -36.05 -18.55
N ALA A 70 -12.17 -36.61 -18.09
CA ALA A 70 -13.20 -35.84 -17.39
C ALA A 70 -12.70 -35.30 -16.04
N ALA A 71 -11.93 -36.08 -15.27
CA ALA A 71 -11.32 -35.63 -14.02
C ALA A 71 -10.28 -34.52 -14.24
N GLY A 72 -9.49 -34.60 -15.32
CA GLY A 72 -8.52 -33.57 -15.68
C GLY A 72 -9.17 -32.22 -16.01
N VAL A 73 -10.26 -32.21 -16.79
CA VAL A 73 -10.99 -30.98 -17.13
C VAL A 73 -11.66 -30.37 -15.90
N ALA A 74 -12.26 -31.20 -15.02
CA ALA A 74 -12.85 -30.72 -13.78
C ALA A 74 -11.80 -30.13 -12.82
N PHE A 75 -10.60 -30.73 -12.75
CA PHE A 75 -9.50 -30.20 -11.94
C PHE A 75 -8.97 -28.87 -12.47
N VAL A 76 -8.83 -28.71 -13.78
CA VAL A 76 -8.42 -27.43 -14.40
C VAL A 76 -9.50 -26.36 -14.21
N ALA A 77 -10.77 -26.70 -14.40
CA ALA A 77 -11.88 -25.78 -14.14
C ALA A 77 -11.95 -25.38 -12.65
N PHE A 78 -11.72 -26.31 -11.74
CA PHE A 78 -11.67 -26.04 -10.29
C PHE A 78 -10.44 -25.20 -9.93
N ALA A 79 -9.27 -25.46 -10.51
CA ALA A 79 -8.08 -24.64 -10.30
C ALA A 79 -8.27 -23.21 -10.82
N VAL A 80 -8.84 -23.04 -12.02
CA VAL A 80 -9.15 -21.71 -12.58
C VAL A 80 -10.22 -20.99 -11.75
N TRP A 81 -11.28 -21.66 -11.31
CA TRP A 81 -12.29 -21.09 -10.42
C TRP A 81 -11.72 -20.73 -9.04
N TYR A 82 -10.89 -21.60 -8.47
CA TYR A 82 -10.22 -21.40 -7.19
C TYR A 82 -9.24 -20.22 -7.26
N PHE A 83 -8.45 -20.08 -8.33
CA PHE A 83 -7.55 -18.95 -8.51
C PHE A 83 -8.27 -17.66 -8.93
N ALA A 84 -9.40 -17.72 -9.65
CA ALA A 84 -10.21 -16.54 -9.98
C ALA A 84 -10.97 -15.98 -8.75
N ILE A 85 -11.29 -16.81 -7.76
CA ILE A 85 -11.93 -16.38 -6.50
C ILE A 85 -10.88 -16.10 -5.40
N ARG A 86 -9.69 -16.70 -5.48
CA ARG A 86 -8.59 -16.51 -4.51
C ARG A 86 -7.41 -15.70 -5.03
N THR A 87 -7.49 -14.97 -6.13
CA THR A 87 -6.54 -13.87 -6.34
C THR A 87 -6.74 -12.91 -5.16
N PRO A 88 -5.83 -12.88 -4.17
CA PRO A 88 -5.97 -11.94 -3.09
C PRO A 88 -5.74 -10.58 -3.74
N GLU A 89 -6.78 -9.76 -3.75
CA GLU A 89 -6.78 -8.45 -4.38
C GLU A 89 -5.42 -7.76 -4.21
N PRO A 90 -4.67 -7.50 -5.30
CA PRO A 90 -3.85 -6.31 -5.34
C PRO A 90 -4.83 -5.15 -5.48
N ARG A 91 -5.67 -4.96 -4.46
CA ARG A 91 -6.28 -3.67 -4.19
C ARG A 91 -5.09 -2.75 -3.99
N ASP A 92 -5.12 -1.63 -4.68
CA ASP A 92 -4.23 -0.52 -4.46
C ASP A 92 -4.13 -0.26 -2.94
N ASP A 93 -3.06 -0.79 -2.31
CA ASP A 93 -2.89 -0.70 -0.86
C ASP A 93 -2.74 0.78 -0.46
N PHE A 94 -2.24 1.66 -1.36
CA PHE A 94 -2.27 3.10 -1.15
C PHE A 94 -3.70 3.60 -0.98
N GLY A 95 -4.61 3.25 -1.89
CA GLY A 95 -6.03 3.56 -1.78
C GLY A 95 -6.66 3.07 -0.48
N ARG A 96 -6.22 1.93 0.04
CA ARG A 96 -6.70 1.38 1.32
C ARG A 96 -6.16 2.10 2.54
N PHE A 97 -4.96 2.66 2.47
CA PHE A 97 -4.38 3.45 3.55
C PHE A 97 -4.95 4.87 3.64
N GLN A 98 -5.70 5.36 2.66
CA GLN A 98 -6.20 6.74 2.68
C GLN A 98 -7.14 7.00 3.87
N GLY A 99 -7.07 8.22 4.42
CA GLY A 99 -7.95 8.69 5.49
C GLY A 99 -7.24 8.97 6.81
N GLU A 100 -8.02 9.08 7.87
CA GLU A 100 -7.53 9.31 9.22
C GLU A 100 -7.55 8.03 10.04
N TRP A 101 -6.44 7.73 10.69
CA TRP A 101 -6.23 6.50 11.44
C TRP A 101 -5.89 6.85 12.88
N LYS A 102 -6.55 6.21 13.83
CA LYS A 102 -6.21 6.32 15.24
C LYS A 102 -5.16 5.27 15.58
N LEU A 103 -4.06 5.70 16.20
CA LEU A 103 -3.05 4.78 16.70
C LEU A 103 -3.48 4.23 18.06
N THR A 104 -3.69 2.92 18.13
CA THR A 104 -3.97 2.19 19.35
C THR A 104 -2.65 1.68 19.92
N VAL A 105 -2.04 2.46 20.81
CA VAL A 105 -0.86 2.00 21.57
C VAL A 105 -1.34 1.23 22.79
N ALA A 106 -0.87 -0.01 22.95
CA ALA A 106 -1.39 -0.96 23.92
C ALA A 106 -1.20 -0.58 25.40
N ASP A 107 -0.50 0.52 25.74
CA ASP A 107 -0.06 0.73 27.14
C ASP A 107 0.09 2.20 27.57
N ARG A 108 -0.68 3.14 27.00
CA ARG A 108 -0.60 4.56 27.43
C ARG A 108 -1.94 5.28 27.42
N GLU A 109 -2.82 4.94 28.35
CA GLU A 109 -4.09 5.66 28.62
C GLU A 109 -3.91 7.17 28.91
N LYS A 110 -2.70 7.63 29.25
CA LYS A 110 -2.42 9.04 29.57
C LYS A 110 -1.76 9.85 28.44
N GLN A 111 -1.56 9.29 27.25
CA GLN A 111 -1.01 10.04 26.13
C GLN A 111 -2.10 10.69 25.28
N MET A 112 -1.82 11.89 24.79
CA MET A 112 -2.67 12.59 23.83
C MET A 112 -2.97 11.67 22.64
N PRO A 113 -4.18 11.73 22.07
CA PRO A 113 -4.55 10.87 20.96
C PRO A 113 -3.59 11.11 19.78
N ILE A 114 -3.00 10.02 19.30
CA ILE A 114 -2.15 10.04 18.11
C ILE A 114 -3.04 9.65 16.94
N THR A 115 -3.16 10.55 15.98
CA THR A 115 -3.85 10.33 14.71
C THR A 115 -2.81 10.33 13.59
N VAL A 116 -3.00 9.45 12.63
CA VAL A 116 -2.23 9.40 11.40
C VAL A 116 -3.17 9.79 10.27
N ARG A 117 -2.84 10.85 9.53
CA ARG A 117 -3.55 11.20 8.30
C ARG A 117 -2.74 10.75 7.10
N VAL A 118 -3.35 9.96 6.23
CA VAL A 118 -2.75 9.53 4.98
C VAL A 118 -3.52 10.15 3.82
N SER A 119 -2.79 10.84 2.95
CA SER A 119 -3.33 11.45 1.73
C SER A 119 -2.32 11.28 0.58
N GLY A 120 -2.72 10.56 -0.46
CA GLY A 120 -1.81 10.14 -1.53
C GLY A 120 -0.67 9.29 -0.95
N ASP A 121 0.56 9.75 -1.17
CA ASP A 121 1.79 9.17 -0.63
C ASP A 121 2.25 9.83 0.67
N LYS A 122 1.50 10.78 1.22
CA LYS A 122 1.88 11.51 2.44
C LYS A 122 1.29 10.86 3.67
N TRP A 123 2.15 10.65 4.65
CA TRP A 123 1.80 10.14 5.97
C TRP A 123 2.11 11.21 7.02
N THR A 124 1.09 11.73 7.69
CA THR A 124 1.22 12.80 8.67
C THR A 124 0.85 12.31 10.06
N TRP A 125 1.74 12.51 11.03
CA TRP A 125 1.50 12.23 12.45
C TRP A 125 0.94 13.47 13.11
N LEU A 126 -0.27 13.35 13.67
CA LEU A 126 -0.92 14.37 14.46
C LEU A 126 -0.96 13.92 15.92
N VAL A 127 -0.44 14.76 16.82
CA VAL A 127 -0.52 14.53 18.27
C VAL A 127 -1.37 15.63 18.87
N GLY A 128 -2.52 15.27 19.46
CA GLY A 128 -3.47 16.26 19.95
C GLY A 128 -4.01 17.19 18.85
N GLY A 129 -4.10 16.70 17.61
CA GLY A 129 -4.59 17.46 16.44
C GLY A 129 -3.56 18.40 15.78
N THR A 130 -2.32 18.43 16.26
CA THR A 130 -1.23 19.23 15.65
C THR A 130 -0.27 18.34 14.88
N ASP A 131 0.09 18.76 13.67
CA ASP A 131 1.08 18.10 12.82
C ASP A 131 2.46 18.10 13.50
N GLN A 132 3.00 16.91 13.75
CA GLN A 132 4.29 16.71 14.40
C GLN A 132 5.35 16.22 13.42
N LYS A 133 5.01 15.22 12.59
CA LYS A 133 5.93 14.64 11.62
C LYS A 133 5.21 14.32 10.32
N ARG A 134 5.91 14.53 9.20
CA ARG A 134 5.46 14.15 7.86
C ARG A 134 6.43 13.14 7.28
N TYR A 135 5.89 12.20 6.52
CA TYR A 135 6.66 11.21 5.80
C TYR A 135 6.12 11.06 4.38
N ALA A 136 7.01 10.80 3.42
CA ALA A 136 6.65 10.19 2.15
C ALA A 136 6.63 8.67 2.32
N MET A 137 5.54 8.05 1.90
CA MET A 137 5.25 6.63 2.03
C MET A 137 5.52 5.91 0.70
N THR A 138 6.25 4.81 0.77
CA THR A 138 6.41 3.87 -0.34
C THR A 138 5.97 2.49 0.11
N LEU A 139 5.05 1.88 -0.65
CA LEU A 139 4.53 0.54 -0.38
C LEU A 139 5.08 -0.45 -1.41
N ARG A 140 5.39 -1.67 -0.96
CA ARG A 140 5.71 -2.81 -1.82
C ARG A 140 4.77 -3.96 -1.46
N PRO A 141 3.55 -3.98 -2.05
CA PRO A 141 2.55 -4.99 -1.72
C PRO A 141 2.89 -6.39 -2.24
N ASP A 142 3.82 -6.48 -3.20
CA ASP A 142 4.22 -7.74 -3.86
C ASP A 142 5.29 -8.54 -3.09
N THR A 143 5.74 -8.04 -1.93
CA THR A 143 6.70 -8.74 -1.07
C THR A 143 6.00 -9.55 0.01
N ASN A 144 6.70 -10.55 0.57
CA ASN A 144 6.20 -11.35 1.68
C ASN A 144 7.23 -11.38 2.84
N PRO A 145 6.98 -10.69 3.96
CA PRO A 145 5.83 -9.82 4.25
C PRO A 145 5.79 -8.56 3.36
N LYS A 146 4.63 -7.88 3.30
CA LYS A 146 4.48 -6.62 2.57
C LYS A 146 5.36 -5.54 3.22
N GLU A 147 6.08 -4.77 2.43
CA GLU A 147 7.03 -3.77 2.93
C GLU A 147 6.51 -2.33 2.84
N ILE A 148 6.84 -1.53 3.84
CA ILE A 148 6.60 -0.08 3.87
C ILE A 148 7.90 0.66 4.16
N ASP A 149 8.16 1.72 3.43
CA ASP A 149 9.23 2.69 3.71
C ASP A 149 8.61 4.06 3.98
N LEU A 150 8.96 4.69 5.11
CA LEU A 150 8.54 6.04 5.47
C LEU A 150 9.76 6.95 5.51
N THR A 151 9.89 7.83 4.53
CA THR A 151 10.97 8.83 4.47
C THR A 151 10.52 10.09 5.16
N GLN A 152 11.16 10.49 6.26
CA GLN A 152 10.79 11.70 7.00
C GLN A 152 11.00 12.93 6.13
N LEU A 153 10.05 13.86 6.19
CA LEU A 153 10.06 15.10 5.42
C LEU A 153 10.27 16.32 6.31
N THR A 154 10.84 17.38 5.73
CA THR A 154 10.90 18.73 6.31
C THR A 154 9.58 19.46 6.14
N ALA A 155 9.53 20.72 6.58
CA ALA A 155 8.35 21.55 6.42
C ALA A 155 7.98 21.80 4.94
N ASP A 156 8.99 21.82 4.08
CA ASP A 156 8.90 22.08 2.64
C ASP A 156 8.78 20.78 1.82
N ASP A 157 8.43 19.67 2.45
CA ASP A 157 8.26 18.36 1.81
C ASP A 157 9.53 17.76 1.17
N ALA A 158 10.71 18.30 1.50
CA ALA A 158 11.99 17.69 1.14
C ALA A 158 12.36 16.57 2.12
N PRO A 159 13.06 15.50 1.69
CA PRO A 159 13.57 14.48 2.62
C PRO A 159 14.46 15.09 3.70
N LEU A 160 14.14 14.80 4.96
CA LEU A 160 14.95 15.22 6.10
C LEU A 160 16.31 14.49 6.04
N GLN A 161 17.37 15.26 5.88
CA GLN A 161 18.73 14.76 5.88
C GLN A 161 19.30 14.79 7.30
N GLU A 162 19.82 13.67 7.77
CA GLU A 162 20.52 13.58 9.05
C GLU A 162 21.96 13.12 8.82
N ARG A 163 22.90 13.73 9.56
CA ARG A 163 24.30 13.32 9.53
C ARG A 163 24.48 12.13 10.46
N ARG A 164 24.95 11.01 9.92
CA ARG A 164 25.33 9.82 10.67
C ARG A 164 26.78 9.48 10.40
N GLY A 165 27.65 9.82 11.36
CA GLY A 165 29.10 9.73 11.21
C GLY A 165 29.60 10.62 10.07
N GLU A 166 30.26 10.00 9.09
CA GLU A 166 30.77 10.68 7.88
C GLU A 166 29.75 10.75 6.74
N SER A 167 28.60 10.08 6.87
CA SER A 167 27.57 10.05 5.84
C SER A 167 26.41 10.99 6.17
N THR A 168 25.81 11.58 5.14
CA THR A 168 24.52 12.28 5.22
C THR A 168 23.52 11.47 4.40
N GLY A 169 22.36 11.18 4.99
CA GLY A 169 21.32 10.43 4.32
C GLY A 169 19.94 10.77 4.85
N ALA A 170 18.92 10.41 4.07
CA ALA A 170 17.54 10.64 4.44
C ALA A 170 17.18 9.78 5.66
N VAL A 171 16.39 10.34 6.56
CA VAL A 171 15.83 9.60 7.68
C VAL A 171 14.70 8.70 7.17
N VAL A 172 14.98 7.41 7.01
CA VAL A 172 14.02 6.42 6.51
C VAL A 172 13.69 5.39 7.59
N LEU A 173 12.41 5.21 7.86
CA LEU A 173 11.89 4.09 8.63
C LEU A 173 11.52 2.96 7.67
N ARG A 174 12.10 1.78 7.86
CA ARG A 174 11.88 0.60 7.02
C ARG A 174 11.09 -0.42 7.82
N GLY A 175 9.99 -0.88 7.27
CA GLY A 175 9.08 -1.76 7.99
C GLY A 175 8.32 -2.75 7.14
N ILE A 176 7.42 -3.44 7.81
CA ILE A 176 6.44 -4.34 7.21
C ILE A 176 5.05 -3.94 7.66
N TYR A 177 4.03 -4.26 6.86
CA TYR A 177 2.65 -3.94 7.17
C TYR A 177 1.67 -5.03 6.79
N THR A 178 0.52 -5.03 7.45
CA THR A 178 -0.71 -5.67 6.99
C THR A 178 -1.84 -4.64 7.07
N ILE A 179 -2.81 -4.77 6.16
CA ILE A 179 -4.01 -3.96 6.15
C ILE A 179 -5.21 -4.85 5.83
N GLU A 180 -6.22 -4.80 6.69
CA GLU A 180 -7.39 -5.67 6.69
C GLU A 180 -8.62 -4.83 7.03
N GLY A 181 -9.44 -4.53 6.03
CA GLY A 181 -10.56 -3.59 6.17
C GLY A 181 -10.10 -2.26 6.74
N ASP A 182 -10.60 -1.93 7.93
CA ASP A 182 -10.40 -0.67 8.64
C ASP A 182 -9.29 -0.75 9.70
N LYS A 183 -8.46 -1.80 9.65
CA LYS A 183 -7.32 -2.01 10.55
C LYS A 183 -6.03 -2.17 9.77
N ALA A 184 -4.96 -1.55 10.26
CA ALA A 184 -3.62 -1.78 9.76
C ALA A 184 -2.65 -2.06 10.92
N LYS A 185 -1.74 -3.01 10.72
CA LYS A 185 -0.64 -3.33 11.65
C LYS A 185 0.66 -3.03 10.92
N LEU A 186 1.61 -2.36 11.57
CA LEU A 186 2.92 -2.13 10.99
C LEU A 186 4.01 -2.12 12.06
N VAL A 187 5.21 -2.52 11.66
CA VAL A 187 6.43 -2.44 12.49
C VAL A 187 7.50 -1.79 11.65
N THR A 188 8.15 -0.75 12.17
CA THR A 188 9.25 -0.08 11.47
C THR A 188 10.50 -0.02 12.32
N ALA A 189 11.67 -0.05 11.68
CA ALA A 189 12.95 0.26 12.29
C ALA A 189 13.62 1.41 11.54
N PRO A 190 14.30 2.34 12.22
CA PRO A 190 15.08 3.37 11.55
C PRO A 190 16.28 2.72 10.84
N SER A 191 16.53 3.10 9.58
CA SER A 191 17.82 2.84 8.94
C SER A 191 18.94 3.31 9.87
N PRO A 192 20.03 2.56 10.09
CA PRO A 192 20.51 1.44 9.29
C PRO A 192 20.13 0.08 9.90
N LEU A 193 19.24 0.06 10.90
CA LEU A 193 18.79 -1.20 11.49
C LEU A 193 18.11 -2.06 10.42
N PRO A 194 18.23 -3.39 10.52
CA PRO A 194 17.60 -4.30 9.56
C PRO A 194 16.09 -4.08 9.54
N ARG A 195 15.49 -4.26 8.35
CA ARG A 195 14.04 -4.23 8.22
C ARG A 195 13.45 -5.35 9.08
N PRO A 196 12.43 -5.07 9.92
CA PRO A 196 11.68 -6.10 10.61
C PRO A 196 11.11 -7.13 9.63
N THR A 197 11.12 -8.40 9.99
CA THR A 197 10.56 -9.50 9.17
C THR A 197 9.35 -10.17 9.80
N THR A 198 9.07 -9.88 11.07
CA THR A 198 7.93 -10.38 11.84
C THR A 198 7.26 -9.24 12.60
N PHE A 199 5.99 -9.42 12.94
CA PHE A 199 5.25 -8.45 13.74
C PHE A 199 5.43 -8.62 15.24
N ASP A 200 5.87 -9.80 15.68
CA ASP A 200 5.97 -10.16 17.08
C ASP A 200 7.43 -10.52 17.32
N ALA A 201 8.16 -9.60 17.94
CA ALA A 201 9.55 -9.76 18.36
C ALA A 201 9.64 -9.22 19.79
N ASP A 202 10.05 -10.09 20.72
CA ASP A 202 10.01 -9.79 22.17
C ASP A 202 10.82 -8.53 22.53
N ASP A 203 11.95 -8.31 21.84
CA ASP A 203 12.80 -7.11 21.96
C ASP A 203 12.77 -6.24 20.68
N GLY A 204 11.68 -6.31 19.91
CA GLY A 204 11.53 -5.64 18.61
C GLY A 204 11.11 -4.18 18.68
N PRO A 205 11.14 -3.46 17.54
CA PRO A 205 10.51 -2.14 17.44
C PRO A 205 9.01 -2.22 17.79
N PRO A 206 8.42 -1.12 18.29
CA PRO A 206 7.02 -1.12 18.69
C PRO A 206 6.12 -1.42 17.49
N VAL A 207 5.13 -2.28 17.74
CA VAL A 207 4.06 -2.55 16.80
C VAL A 207 3.05 -1.42 16.85
N TRP A 208 2.75 -0.83 15.69
CA TRP A 208 1.70 0.17 15.56
C TRP A 208 0.45 -0.49 15.03
N VAL A 209 -0.64 -0.37 15.79
CA VAL A 209 -1.98 -0.81 15.38
C VAL A 209 -2.80 0.43 15.09
N LEU A 210 -3.30 0.54 13.88
CA LEU A 210 -4.02 1.69 13.35
C LEU A 210 -5.47 1.28 13.06
N GLU A 211 -6.43 2.09 13.50
CA GLU A 211 -7.85 1.90 13.22
C GLU A 211 -8.41 3.11 12.47
N LEU A 212 -8.95 2.88 11.28
CA LEU A 212 -9.53 3.93 10.43
C LEU A 212 -10.69 4.62 11.16
N GLN A 213 -10.73 5.95 11.08
CA GLN A 213 -11.76 6.78 11.68
C GLN A 213 -12.77 7.22 10.62
N GLY A 214 -14.06 7.05 10.89
CA GLY A 214 -15.17 7.71 10.18
C GLY A 214 -15.30 7.36 8.69
N ARG A 215 -15.69 6.12 8.39
CA ARG A 215 -16.04 5.69 7.04
C ARG A 215 -17.50 5.97 6.69
#